data_AF-A0A7V2W8F5-F1
#
_entry.id   AF-A0A7V2W8F5-F1
#
_cell.length_a   1.000
_cell.length_b   1.000
_cell.length_c   1.000
_cell.angle_alpha   90.00
_cell.angle_beta   90.00
_cell.angle_gamma   90.00
#
_symmetry.space_group_name_H-M   'P 1'
#
loop_
_entity.id
_entity.type
_entity.pdbx_description
1 polymer ?
#
loop_
_entity_poly.entity_id
_entity_poly.type
_entity_poly.pdbx_seq_one_letter_code
_entity_poly.pdbx_strand_id
1 'polypeptide(L)'
;GIQALDLVGRKLTMDNGRLPWLLFEELTRDLAALEEAGFGDLAAELRPALSTLERATREMQARGPDERAAAATPYLQLFGQVLGGFLLARGARVAAGDPAGAAWPGLARFYATQLMPPALALAGPAFADPAALDEGLLPPAG
;
A
#
# COMPACT_ATOMS: atom_id res chain seq x y z
N GLY A 1 14.78 -1.47 -6.25
CA GLY A 1 15.76 -0.42 -5.90
C GLY A 1 16.17 -0.52 -4.43
N ILE A 2 17.18 0.24 -3.98
CA ILE A 2 17.75 0.12 -2.62
C ILE A 2 16.69 0.29 -1.51
N GLN A 3 15.82 1.29 -1.62
CA GLN A 3 14.77 1.54 -0.62
C GLN A 3 13.75 0.39 -0.54
N ALA A 4 13.43 -0.21 -1.67
CA ALA A 4 12.51 -1.35 -1.73
C ALA A 4 13.13 -2.58 -1.05
N LEU A 5 14.42 -2.82 -1.27
CA LEU A 5 15.16 -3.91 -0.63
C LEU A 5 15.28 -3.71 0.89
N ASP A 6 15.52 -2.48 1.34
CA ASP A 6 15.53 -2.16 2.79
C ASP A 6 14.15 -2.41 3.43
N LEU A 7 13.08 -2.01 2.75
CA LEU A 7 11.70 -2.23 3.21
C LEU A 7 11.44 -3.73 3.43
N VAL A 8 11.69 -4.59 2.43
CA VAL A 8 11.32 -6.01 2.50
C VAL A 8 12.31 -6.89 3.27
N GLY A 9 13.58 -6.48 3.31
CA GLY A 9 14.65 -7.21 4.01
C GLY A 9 14.69 -6.90 5.50
N ARG A 10 14.67 -5.61 5.84
CA ARG A 10 14.89 -5.15 7.22
C ARG A 10 13.62 -4.63 7.89
N LYS A 11 12.87 -3.73 7.25
CA LYS A 11 11.72 -3.09 7.91
C LYS A 11 10.55 -4.05 8.11
N LEU A 12 10.29 -4.92 7.14
CA LEU A 12 9.18 -5.86 7.19
C LEU A 12 9.34 -6.94 8.27
N THR A 13 10.58 -7.22 8.68
CA THR A 13 10.93 -8.23 9.69
C THR A 13 11.16 -7.63 11.08
N MET A 14 11.30 -6.31 11.19
CA MET A 14 11.44 -5.59 12.46
C MET A 14 10.26 -5.84 13.39
N ASP A 15 10.54 -5.82 14.70
CA ASP A 15 9.55 -6.08 15.75
C ASP A 15 8.73 -7.38 15.51
N ASN A 16 9.42 -8.44 15.08
CA ASN A 16 8.80 -9.73 14.70
C ASN A 16 7.73 -9.58 13.60
N GLY A 17 7.92 -8.60 12.70
CA GLY A 17 6.99 -8.31 11.61
C GLY A 17 5.70 -7.61 12.01
N ARG A 18 5.60 -7.07 13.24
CA ARG A 18 4.36 -6.43 13.73
C ARG A 18 4.11 -5.02 13.19
N LEU A 19 5.16 -4.31 12.80
CA LEU A 19 5.07 -2.88 12.46
C LEU A 19 4.02 -2.53 11.39
N PRO A 20 3.89 -3.27 10.27
CA PRO A 20 2.86 -2.97 9.27
C PRO A 20 1.45 -3.13 9.82
N TRP A 21 1.23 -4.13 10.67
CA TRP A 21 -0.09 -4.42 11.24
C TRP A 21 -0.55 -3.31 12.20
N LEU A 22 0.36 -2.77 13.00
CA LEU A 22 0.09 -1.60 13.84
C LEU A 22 -0.30 -0.37 13.00
N LEU A 23 0.35 -0.17 11.85
CA LEU A 23 -0.04 0.87 10.91
C LEU A 23 -1.44 0.60 10.34
N PHE A 24 -1.74 -0.63 9.92
CA PHE A 24 -3.04 -0.96 9.33
C PHE A 24 -4.20 -0.81 10.32
N GLU A 25 -3.98 -1.05 11.61
CA GLU A 25 -4.93 -0.72 12.68
C GLU A 25 -5.19 0.80 12.76
N GLU A 26 -4.16 1.63 12.56
CA GLU A 26 -4.31 3.08 12.48
C GLU A 26 -5.09 3.50 11.23
N LEU A 27 -4.76 2.93 10.07
CA LEU A 27 -5.46 3.22 8.81
C LEU A 27 -6.93 2.75 8.85
N THR A 28 -7.22 1.64 9.54
CA THR A 28 -8.60 1.19 9.77
C THR A 28 -9.39 2.22 10.58
N ARG A 29 -8.77 2.84 11.60
CA ARG A 29 -9.39 3.92 12.36
C ARG A 29 -9.62 5.18 11.52
N ASP A 30 -8.74 5.45 10.56
CA ASP A 30 -8.95 6.56 9.61
C ASP A 30 -10.19 6.35 8.75
N LEU A 31 -10.46 5.12 8.29
CA LEU A 31 -11.66 4.83 7.50
C LEU A 31 -12.93 5.22 8.27
N ALA A 32 -13.02 4.82 9.55
CA ALA A 32 -14.14 5.19 10.40
C ALA A 32 -14.22 6.72 10.61
N ALA A 33 -13.08 7.37 10.87
CA ALA A 33 -13.03 8.82 11.05
C ALA A 33 -13.42 9.60 9.77
N LEU A 34 -13.16 9.07 8.58
CA LEU A 34 -13.59 9.63 7.31
C LEU A 34 -15.11 9.50 7.13
N GLU A 35 -15.66 8.32 7.43
CA GLU A 35 -17.10 8.07 7.36
C GLU A 35 -17.87 9.02 8.29
N GLU A 36 -17.43 9.16 9.55
CA GLU A 36 -18.00 10.08 10.53
C GLU A 36 -17.92 11.55 10.09
N ALA A 37 -16.86 11.93 9.37
CA ALA A 37 -16.64 13.29 8.88
C ALA A 37 -17.31 13.58 7.53
N GLY A 38 -18.13 12.68 6.99
CA GLY A 38 -18.83 12.86 5.71
C GLY A 38 -17.99 12.61 4.46
N PHE A 39 -16.84 11.95 4.60
CA PHE A 39 -15.95 11.52 3.52
C PHE A 39 -16.10 10.01 3.23
N GLY A 40 -17.34 9.50 3.31
CA GLY A 40 -17.63 8.08 3.09
C GLY A 40 -17.27 7.58 1.68
N ASP A 41 -17.27 8.47 0.69
CA ASP A 41 -16.79 8.19 -0.67
C ASP A 41 -15.28 7.89 -0.69
N LEU A 42 -14.46 8.71 -0.01
CA LEU A 42 -13.03 8.43 0.14
C LEU A 42 -12.78 7.15 0.94
N ALA A 43 -13.53 6.92 2.01
CA ALA A 43 -13.41 5.68 2.78
C ALA A 43 -13.72 4.44 1.93
N ALA A 44 -14.72 4.52 1.05
CA ALA A 44 -15.09 3.45 0.14
C ALA A 44 -13.98 3.11 -0.86
N GLU A 45 -13.25 4.11 -1.37
CA GLU A 45 -12.09 3.90 -2.26
C GLU A 45 -10.86 3.36 -1.52
N LEU A 46 -10.60 3.82 -0.30
CA LEU A 46 -9.41 3.45 0.47
C LEU A 46 -9.52 2.07 1.14
N ARG A 47 -10.73 1.61 1.46
CA ARG A 47 -10.97 0.31 2.09
C ARG A 47 -10.46 -0.89 1.27
N PRO A 48 -10.78 -1.05 -0.03
CA PRO A 48 -10.23 -2.14 -0.83
C PRO A 48 -8.72 -1.99 -1.06
N ALA A 49 -8.21 -0.76 -1.08
CA ALA A 49 -6.78 -0.49 -1.18
C ALA A 49 -6.01 -0.98 0.06
N LEU A 50 -6.53 -0.70 1.26
CA LEU A 50 -5.98 -1.23 2.52
C LEU A 50 -6.02 -2.76 2.55
N SER A 51 -7.15 -3.37 2.19
CA SER A 51 -7.26 -4.84 2.12
C SER A 51 -6.26 -5.47 1.16
N THR A 52 -6.01 -4.81 0.02
CA THR A 52 -5.00 -5.25 -0.95
C THR A 52 -3.59 -5.18 -0.36
N LEU A 53 -3.27 -4.10 0.34
CA LEU A 53 -1.98 -3.94 1.02
C LEU A 53 -1.80 -4.95 2.15
N GLU A 54 -2.82 -5.21 2.96
CA GLU A 54 -2.77 -6.22 4.03
C GLU A 54 -2.46 -7.62 3.48
N ARG A 55 -3.14 -8.02 2.41
CA ARG A 55 -2.90 -9.30 1.73
C ARG A 55 -1.47 -9.37 1.19
N ALA A 56 -1.04 -8.33 0.48
CA ALA A 56 0.32 -8.19 -0.04
C ALA A 56 1.38 -8.32 1.08
N THR A 57 1.18 -7.64 2.20
CA THR A 57 2.08 -7.71 3.35
C THR A 57 2.14 -9.11 3.96
N ARG A 58 1.00 -9.81 4.06
CA ARG A 58 0.96 -11.20 4.56
C ARG A 58 1.76 -12.14 3.65
N GLU A 59 1.56 -12.03 2.34
CA GLU A 59 2.29 -12.84 1.36
C GLU A 59 3.79 -12.56 1.41
N MET A 60 4.18 -11.28 1.50
CA MET A 60 5.58 -10.89 1.65
C MET A 60 6.21 -11.47 2.92
N GLN A 61 5.48 -11.51 4.04
CA GLN A 61 5.99 -12.10 5.30
C GLN A 61 6.13 -13.62 5.25
N ALA A 62 5.34 -14.30 4.40
CA ALA A 62 5.42 -15.75 4.21
C ALA A 62 6.57 -16.17 3.26
N ARG A 63 7.08 -15.25 2.44
CA ARG A 63 8.07 -15.53 1.39
C ARG A 63 9.52 -15.63 1.87
N GLY A 64 10.29 -16.41 1.12
CA GLY A 64 11.75 -16.47 1.25
C GLY A 64 12.44 -15.14 0.91
N PRO A 65 13.72 -14.93 1.29
CA PRO A 65 14.45 -13.70 1.01
C PRO A 65 14.49 -13.31 -0.48
N ASP A 66 14.71 -14.27 -1.38
CA ASP A 66 14.85 -14.02 -2.82
C ASP A 66 13.51 -13.66 -3.47
N GLU A 67 12.44 -14.37 -3.11
CA GLU A 67 11.07 -14.07 -3.54
C GLU A 67 10.60 -12.69 -3.06
N ARG A 68 10.96 -12.32 -1.82
CA ARG A 68 10.72 -10.95 -1.31
C ARG A 68 11.51 -9.91 -2.09
N ALA A 69 12.77 -10.18 -2.43
CA ALA A 69 13.59 -9.26 -3.20
C ALA A 69 13.02 -9.03 -4.61
N ALA A 70 12.54 -10.09 -5.27
CA ALA A 70 11.88 -10.00 -6.56
C ALA A 70 10.60 -9.13 -6.53
N ALA A 71 9.80 -9.26 -5.47
CA ALA A 71 8.57 -8.50 -5.27
C ALA A 71 8.79 -7.11 -4.61
N ALA A 72 10.03 -6.72 -4.30
CA ALA A 72 10.31 -5.57 -3.44
C ALA A 72 9.80 -4.25 -4.02
N THR A 73 10.11 -3.98 -5.29
CA THR A 73 9.75 -2.72 -5.95
C THR A 73 8.24 -2.53 -6.06
N PRO A 74 7.46 -3.49 -6.58
CA PRO A 74 6.01 -3.32 -6.64
C PRO A 74 5.36 -3.30 -5.26
N TYR A 75 5.88 -4.03 -4.26
CA TYR A 75 5.40 -3.91 -2.88
C TYR A 75 5.61 -2.51 -2.31
N LEU A 76 6.80 -1.90 -2.52
CA LEU A 76 7.06 -0.52 -2.10
C LEU A 76 6.10 0.47 -2.78
N GLN A 77 5.82 0.29 -4.07
CA GLN A 77 4.90 1.15 -4.82
C GLN A 77 3.46 1.03 -4.31
N LEU A 78 2.97 -0.19 -4.09
CA LEU A 78 1.66 -0.44 -3.50
C LEU A 78 1.56 0.23 -2.12
N PHE A 79 2.54 -0.02 -1.24
CA PHE A 79 2.57 0.55 0.11
C PHE A 79 2.52 2.07 0.08
N GLY A 80 3.37 2.70 -0.75
CA GLY A 80 3.45 4.16 -0.86
C GLY A 80 2.15 4.79 -1.38
N GLN A 81 1.49 4.16 -2.34
CA GLN A 81 0.26 4.68 -2.95
C GLN A 81 -0.93 4.59 -2.00
N VAL A 82 -1.09 3.45 -1.32
CA VAL A 82 -2.14 3.30 -0.31
C VAL A 82 -1.92 4.28 0.83
N LEU A 83 -0.70 4.35 1.39
CA LEU A 83 -0.39 5.29 2.48
C LEU A 83 -0.59 6.76 2.04
N GLY A 84 -0.18 7.11 0.83
CA GLY A 84 -0.41 8.44 0.26
C GLY A 84 -1.89 8.81 0.19
N GLY A 85 -2.75 7.88 -0.21
CA GLY A 85 -4.20 8.06 -0.22
C GLY A 85 -4.76 8.35 1.17
N PHE A 86 -4.35 7.59 2.19
CA PHE A 86 -4.75 7.83 3.58
C PHE A 86 -4.28 9.18 4.11
N LEU A 87 -3.03 9.57 3.85
CA LEU A 87 -2.50 10.86 4.29
C LEU A 87 -3.23 12.05 3.65
N LEU A 88 -3.56 11.96 2.36
CA LEU A 88 -4.36 12.99 1.68
C LEU A 88 -5.79 13.04 2.21
N ALA A 89 -6.40 11.89 2.52
CA ALA A 89 -7.73 11.84 3.11
C ALA A 89 -7.75 12.43 4.53
N ARG A 90 -6.71 12.19 5.35
CA ARG A 90 -6.52 12.90 6.63
C ARG A 90 -6.44 14.41 6.43
N GLY A 91 -5.66 14.85 5.45
CA GLY A 91 -5.56 16.26 5.06
C GLY A 91 -6.92 16.86 4.69
N ALA A 92 -7.69 16.16 3.85
CA ALA A 92 -9.06 16.56 3.48
C ALA A 92 -9.99 16.68 4.69
N ARG A 93 -9.91 15.74 5.63
CA ARG A 93 -10.71 15.77 6.86
C ARG A 93 -10.34 16.95 7.77
N VAL A 94 -9.04 17.21 7.96
CA VAL A 94 -8.56 18.32 8.79
C VAL A 94 -8.87 19.68 8.15
N ALA A 95 -8.77 19.77 6.83
CA ALA A 95 -9.07 20.97 6.05
C ALA A 95 -10.58 21.25 5.92
N ALA A 96 -11.45 20.32 6.32
CA ALA A 96 -12.89 20.47 6.22
C ALA A 96 -13.36 21.64 7.10
N GLY A 97 -13.95 22.66 6.47
CA GLY A 97 -14.44 23.87 7.14
C GLY A 97 -13.46 25.03 7.17
N ASP A 98 -12.22 24.87 6.69
CA ASP A 98 -11.27 25.96 6.49
C ASP A 98 -11.28 26.43 5.01
N PRO A 99 -11.58 27.71 4.73
CA PRO A 99 -11.49 28.27 3.38
C PRO A 99 -10.10 28.08 2.72
N ALA A 100 -9.01 28.13 3.48
CA ALA A 100 -7.67 27.86 2.97
C ALA A 100 -7.48 26.38 2.57
N GLY A 101 -8.34 25.51 3.11
CA GLY A 101 -8.37 24.07 2.91
C GLY A 101 -9.27 23.60 1.76
N ALA A 102 -10.00 24.48 1.08
CA ALA A 102 -11.10 24.11 0.18
C ALA A 102 -10.73 23.15 -0.96
N ALA A 103 -9.46 23.13 -1.41
CA ALA A 103 -9.00 22.23 -2.47
C ALA A 103 -8.68 20.80 -2.01
N TRP A 104 -8.45 20.58 -0.71
CA TRP A 104 -7.99 19.29 -0.18
C TRP A 104 -8.95 18.12 -0.44
N PRO A 105 -10.27 18.27 -0.24
CA PRO A 105 -11.23 17.20 -0.58
C PRO A 105 -11.15 16.77 -2.04
N GLY A 106 -11.00 17.72 -2.97
CA GLY A 106 -10.87 17.44 -4.39
C GLY A 106 -9.57 16.71 -4.72
N LEU A 107 -8.46 17.15 -4.12
CA LEU A 107 -7.15 16.52 -4.29
C LEU A 107 -7.13 15.08 -3.78
N ALA A 108 -7.69 14.82 -2.60
CA ALA A 108 -7.77 13.47 -2.04
C ALA A 108 -8.58 12.53 -2.93
N ARG A 109 -9.73 12.99 -3.45
CA ARG A 109 -10.58 12.20 -4.36
C ARG A 109 -9.88 11.93 -5.68
N PHE A 110 -9.22 12.92 -6.25
CA PHE A 110 -8.45 12.75 -7.47
C PHE A 110 -7.35 11.71 -7.28
N TYR A 111 -6.60 11.79 -6.19
CA TYR A 111 -5.56 10.82 -5.91
C TYR A 111 -6.13 9.40 -5.75
N ALA A 112 -7.16 9.23 -4.93
CA ALA A 112 -7.77 7.93 -4.64
C ALA A 112 -8.37 7.28 -5.90
N THR A 113 -8.97 8.07 -6.79
CA THR A 113 -9.68 7.54 -7.98
C THR A 113 -8.83 7.49 -9.25
N GLN A 114 -7.76 8.28 -9.35
CA GLN A 114 -6.97 8.41 -10.59
C GLN A 114 -5.53 7.92 -10.46
N LEU A 115 -4.88 8.17 -9.31
CA LEU A 115 -3.44 7.91 -9.15
C LEU A 115 -3.14 6.62 -8.39
N MET A 116 -3.96 6.30 -7.38
CA MET A 116 -3.81 5.08 -6.58
C MET A 116 -4.15 3.78 -7.35
N PRO A 117 -5.23 3.69 -8.16
CA PRO A 117 -5.68 2.41 -8.72
C PRO A 117 -4.63 1.63 -9.53
N PRO A 118 -3.77 2.25 -10.37
CA PRO A 118 -2.71 1.54 -11.07
C PRO A 118 -1.78 0.73 -10.15
N ALA A 119 -1.54 1.21 -8.92
CA ALA A 119 -0.67 0.52 -7.97
C ALA A 119 -1.37 -0.68 -7.30
N LEU A 120 -2.70 -0.66 -7.19
CA LEU A 120 -3.46 -1.82 -6.72
C LEU A 120 -3.36 -2.99 -7.71
N ALA A 121 -3.30 -2.68 -9.01
CA ALA A 121 -3.11 -3.69 -10.04
C ALA A 121 -1.74 -4.38 -9.96
N LEU A 122 -0.73 -3.76 -9.32
CA LEU A 122 0.58 -4.37 -9.10
C LEU A 122 0.53 -5.56 -8.15
N ALA A 123 -0.49 -5.67 -7.28
CA ALA A 123 -0.59 -6.78 -6.34
C ALA A 123 -0.71 -8.13 -7.06
N GLY A 124 -1.40 -8.22 -8.21
CA GLY A 124 -1.47 -9.48 -8.96
C GLY A 124 -0.10 -9.93 -9.50
N PRO A 125 0.57 -9.14 -10.35
CA PRO A 125 1.85 -9.50 -10.97
C PRO A 125 3.03 -9.55 -9.99
N ALA A 126 3.05 -8.72 -8.94
CA ALA A 126 4.12 -8.73 -7.93
C ALA A 126 4.11 -9.98 -7.06
N PHE A 127 2.93 -10.58 -6.91
CA PHE A 127 2.76 -11.79 -6.13
C PHE A 127 2.53 -13.04 -6.98
N ALA A 128 2.62 -12.94 -8.32
CA ALA A 128 2.70 -14.11 -9.17
C ALA A 128 3.93 -14.96 -8.80
N ASP A 129 3.76 -16.28 -8.83
CA ASP A 129 4.81 -17.25 -8.55
C ASP A 129 5.96 -17.09 -9.54
N PRO A 130 7.23 -16.93 -9.10
CA PRO A 130 8.39 -16.92 -9.99
C PRO A 130 8.51 -18.19 -10.85
N ALA A 131 7.89 -19.32 -10.47
CA ALA A 131 7.78 -20.52 -11.29
C ALA A 131 6.99 -20.32 -12.60
N ALA A 132 6.31 -19.17 -12.78
CA ALA A 132 5.73 -18.77 -14.06
C ALA A 132 6.79 -18.35 -15.10
N LEU A 133 8.04 -18.12 -14.68
CA LEU A 133 9.19 -18.00 -15.58
C LEU A 133 9.74 -19.40 -15.84
N ASP A 134 9.76 -19.80 -17.11
CA ASP A 134 10.38 -21.05 -17.57
C ASP A 134 11.80 -21.20 -16.97
N GLU A 135 12.09 -22.34 -16.33
CA GLU A 135 13.41 -22.64 -15.74
C GLU A 135 14.55 -22.48 -16.76
N GLY A 136 14.27 -22.67 -18.06
CA GLY A 136 15.22 -22.44 -19.15
C GLY A 136 15.63 -20.98 -19.36
N LEU A 137 14.96 -20.02 -18.72
CA LEU A 137 15.25 -18.59 -18.78
C LEU A 137 16.01 -18.07 -17.54
N LEU A 138 16.24 -18.92 -16.53
CA LEU A 138 17.03 -18.56 -15.36
C LEU A 138 18.54 -18.80 -15.64
N PRO A 139 19.44 -17.93 -15.17
CA PRO A 139 20.87 -18.18 -15.28
C PRO A 139 21.23 -19.46 -14.51
N PRO A 140 22.21 -20.25 -14.98
CA PRO A 140 22.59 -21.48 -14.31
C PRO A 140 23.02 -21.17 -12.87
N ALA A 141 22.51 -21.95 -11.92
CA ALA A 141 22.92 -21.88 -10.52
C ALA A 141 24.43 -22.16 -10.45
N GLY A 142 25.21 -21.11 -10.13
CA GLY A 142 26.65 -21.18 -9.93
C GLY A 142 27.04 -21.68 -8.55
#